data_AF-A0A970UZA6-F1
#
_entry.id   AF-A0A970UZA6-F1
#
_cell.length_a   1.000
_cell.length_b   1.000
_cell.length_c   1.000
_cell.angle_alpha   90.00
_cell.angle_beta   90.00
_cell.angle_gamma   90.00
#
_symmetry.space_group_name_H-M   'P 1'
#
loop_
_entity.id
_entity.type
_entity.pdbx_description
1 polymer ?
#
loop_
_entity_poly.entity_id
_entity_poly.type
_entity_poly.pdbx_seq_one_letter_code
_entity_poly.pdbx_strand_id
1 'polypeptide(L)'
;MDETEALRLETELATGLRLVLRGVQFAERGLQGRITRRPGYVLVEYRDETSGYFWDLDVLCRLLAMVAEHAPRLACGATLVLHEDGHLD
;
A
#
# COMPACT_ATOMS: atom_id res chain seq x y z
N MET A 1 7.63 -12.61 -12.54
CA MET A 1 6.99 -11.31 -12.26
C MET A 1 6.80 -11.28 -10.76
N ASP A 2 7.31 -10.23 -10.12
CA ASP A 2 7.17 -10.06 -8.67
C ASP A 2 5.70 -9.79 -8.33
N GLU A 3 5.14 -10.43 -7.30
CA GLU A 3 3.71 -10.27 -6.93
C GLU A 3 3.36 -8.80 -6.62
N THR A 4 4.31 -8.05 -6.08
CA THR A 4 4.21 -6.60 -5.83
C THR A 4 4.02 -5.81 -7.12
N GLU A 5 4.74 -6.18 -8.18
CA GLU A 5 4.70 -5.50 -9.47
C GLU A 5 3.37 -5.74 -10.17
N ALA A 6 2.85 -6.98 -10.11
CA ALA A 6 1.53 -7.32 -10.65
C ALA A 6 0.42 -6.52 -9.95
N LEU A 7 0.44 -6.53 -8.61
CA LEU A 7 -0.55 -5.82 -7.80
C LEU A 7 -0.53 -4.29 -8.04
N ARG A 8 0.67 -3.72 -8.19
CA ARG A 8 0.85 -2.31 -8.58
C ARG A 8 0.16 -2.04 -9.91
N LEU A 9 0.49 -2.82 -10.95
CA LEU A 9 -0.05 -2.63 -12.29
C LEU A 9 -1.57 -2.79 -12.33
N GLU A 10 -2.12 -3.79 -11.65
CA GLU A 10 -3.57 -3.99 -11.55
C GLU A 10 -4.25 -2.78 -10.89
N THR A 11 -3.66 -2.23 -9.84
CA THR A 11 -4.20 -1.05 -9.16
C THR A 11 -4.09 0.21 -10.03
N GLU A 12 -2.96 0.41 -10.74
CA GLU A 12 -2.81 1.51 -11.70
C GLU A 12 -3.87 1.44 -12.80
N LEU A 13 -4.12 0.25 -13.34
CA LEU A 13 -5.14 0.02 -14.37
C LEU A 13 -6.56 0.27 -13.85
N ALA A 14 -6.86 -0.19 -12.64
CA ALA A 14 -8.18 -0.04 -12.05
C ALA A 14 -8.51 1.42 -11.69
N THR A 15 -7.52 2.21 -11.30
CA THR A 15 -7.70 3.57 -10.79
C THR A 15 -7.36 4.66 -11.81
N GLY A 16 -6.58 4.33 -12.85
CA GLY A 16 -5.95 5.32 -13.73
C GLY A 16 -4.87 6.16 -13.06
N LEU A 17 -4.49 5.84 -11.82
CA LEU A 17 -3.45 6.53 -11.06
C LEU A 17 -2.11 5.87 -11.31
N ARG A 18 -1.06 6.67 -11.43
CA ARG A 18 0.32 6.16 -11.41
C ARG A 18 0.76 5.91 -9.97
N LEU A 19 1.30 4.73 -9.69
CA LEU A 19 1.73 4.29 -8.37
C LEU A 19 3.25 4.13 -8.30
N VAL A 20 3.83 4.68 -7.23
CA VAL A 20 5.23 4.47 -6.84
C VAL A 20 5.25 3.75 -5.51
N LEU A 21 5.82 2.55 -5.47
CA LEU A 21 5.95 1.76 -4.24
C LEU A 21 7.35 1.91 -3.67
N ARG A 22 7.46 2.07 -2.35
CA ARG A 22 8.75 2.23 -1.67
C ARG A 22 8.76 1.56 -0.31
N GLY A 23 9.64 0.59 -0.12
CA GLY A 23 9.98 0.06 1.21
C GLY A 23 10.77 1.12 1.99
N VAL A 24 10.34 1.43 3.21
CA VAL A 24 11.01 2.39 4.10
C VAL A 24 11.04 1.86 5.53
N GLN A 25 12.01 2.34 6.31
CA GLN A 25 12.02 2.12 7.75
C GLN A 25 11.34 3.29 8.45
N PHE A 26 10.30 3.00 9.24
CA PHE A 26 9.60 4.00 10.03
C PHE A 26 10.05 3.94 11.49
N ALA A 27 10.31 5.12 12.09
CA ALA A 27 10.74 5.23 13.48
C ALA A 27 9.60 4.95 14.50
N GLU A 28 8.36 5.27 14.14
CA GLU A 28 7.18 5.06 15.00
C GLU A 28 6.77 3.58 14.99
N ARG A 29 6.58 2.94 16.13
CA ARG A 29 6.38 1.48 16.20
C ARG A 29 5.03 0.91 15.72
N GLY A 30 4.09 1.75 15.28
CA GLY A 30 2.78 1.31 14.75
C GLY A 30 2.62 1.52 13.24
N LEU A 31 3.39 2.43 12.63
CA LEU A 31 3.13 2.85 11.25
C LEU A 31 3.51 1.75 10.25
N GLN A 32 2.52 1.10 9.64
CA GLN A 32 2.75 0.03 8.64
C GLN A 32 2.98 0.58 7.24
N GLY A 33 2.43 1.75 6.94
CA GLY A 33 2.62 2.41 5.66
C GLY A 33 1.98 3.78 5.57
N ARG A 34 2.23 4.46 4.45
CA ARG A 34 1.81 5.84 4.21
C ARG A 34 1.48 6.04 2.75
N ILE A 35 0.37 6.73 2.50
CA ILE A 35 -0.06 7.10 1.14
C ILE A 35 0.08 8.61 1.00
N THR A 36 0.83 9.05 -0.01
CA THR A 36 0.98 10.47 -0.34
C THR A 36 0.51 10.72 -1.77
N ARG A 37 -0.54 11.51 -1.96
CA ARG A 37 -1.00 11.94 -3.28
C ARG A 37 -0.14 13.12 -3.77
N ARG A 38 0.43 13.01 -4.97
CA ARG A 38 1.22 14.06 -5.63
C ARG A 38 0.64 14.36 -7.01
N PRO A 39 0.91 15.53 -7.61
CA PRO A 39 0.55 15.79 -9.00
C PRO A 39 1.18 14.73 -9.90
N GLY A 40 0.34 13.91 -10.55
CA GLY A 40 0.75 12.89 -11.52
C GLY A 40 1.09 11.51 -10.97
N TYR A 41 1.11 11.29 -9.65
CA TYR A 41 1.29 9.96 -9.07
C TYR A 41 0.87 9.88 -7.59
N VAL A 42 0.70 8.66 -7.10
CA VAL A 42 0.52 8.33 -5.68
C VAL A 42 1.75 7.57 -5.20
N LEU A 43 2.38 8.07 -4.16
CA LEU A 43 3.47 7.39 -3.47
C LEU A 43 2.89 6.54 -2.34
N VAL A 44 3.22 5.25 -2.36
CA VAL A 44 2.87 4.30 -1.31
C VAL A 44 4.17 3.83 -0.67
N GLU A 45 4.40 4.31 0.55
CA GLU A 45 5.52 3.90 1.38
C GLU A 45 5.03 2.79 2.31
N TYR A 46 5.68 1.63 2.29
CA TYR A 46 5.35 0.53 3.19
C TYR A 46 6.56 0.23 4.06
N ARG A 47 6.30 -0.26 5.27
CA ARG A 47 7.36 -0.63 6.20
C ARG A 47 8.07 -1.87 5.67
N ASP A 48 9.38 -1.80 5.49
CA ASP A 48 10.24 -2.93 5.12
C ASP A 48 11.12 -3.27 6.33
N GLU A 49 10.68 -4.21 7.19
CA GLU A 49 11.41 -4.56 8.41
C GLU A 49 12.43 -5.68 8.22
N THR A 50 12.30 -6.59 7.23
CA THR A 50 13.29 -7.64 6.98
C THR A 50 13.07 -8.32 5.63
N SER A 51 14.10 -8.33 4.76
CA SER A 51 14.12 -9.14 3.55
C SER A 51 13.85 -10.63 3.85
N GLY A 52 12.74 -11.16 3.35
CA GLY A 52 12.54 -12.60 3.22
C GLY A 52 11.16 -13.15 3.58
N TYR A 53 10.21 -12.35 4.06
CA TYR A 53 8.89 -12.88 4.43
C TYR A 53 7.74 -11.93 4.04
N PHE A 54 6.70 -12.55 3.49
CA PHE A 54 5.46 -12.04 2.87
C PHE A 54 4.62 -11.00 3.63
N TRP A 55 5.09 -10.47 4.77
CA TRP A 55 4.36 -9.50 5.62
C TRP A 55 4.17 -8.17 4.90
N ASP A 56 5.10 -7.83 4.01
CA ASP A 56 5.02 -6.62 3.19
C ASP A 56 3.83 -6.65 2.21
N LEU A 57 3.43 -7.84 1.73
CA LEU A 57 2.39 -7.97 0.71
C LEU A 57 0.99 -7.69 1.27
N ASP A 58 0.67 -8.20 2.47
CA ASP A 58 -0.61 -7.93 3.13
C ASP A 58 -0.80 -6.43 3.43
N VAL A 59 0.26 -5.78 3.94
CA VAL A 59 0.26 -4.34 4.20
C VAL A 59 0.08 -3.59 2.88
N LEU A 60 0.85 -3.94 1.86
CA LEU A 60 0.79 -3.31 0.55
C LEU A 60 -0.60 -3.45 -0.09
N CYS A 61 -1.20 -4.63 -0.06
CA CYS A 61 -2.55 -4.85 -0.57
C CYS A 61 -3.58 -3.95 0.13
N ARG A 62 -3.48 -3.77 1.45
CA ARG A 62 -4.36 -2.87 2.19
C ARG A 62 -4.13 -1.41 1.81
N LEU A 63 -2.88 -0.98 1.69
CA LEU A 63 -2.56 0.37 1.22
C LEU A 63 -3.14 0.62 -0.19
N LEU A 64 -2.98 -0.33 -1.10
CA LEU A 64 -3.50 -0.23 -2.46
C LEU A 64 -5.03 -0.28 -2.51
N ALA A 65 -5.66 -1.05 -1.63
CA ALA A 65 -7.11 -1.03 -1.46
C ALA A 65 -7.64 0.35 -1.03
N MET A 66 -6.90 1.04 -0.16
CA MET A 66 -7.24 2.42 0.21
C MET A 66 -7.05 3.40 -0.95
N VAL A 67 -6.00 3.22 -1.77
CA VAL A 67 -5.80 4.06 -2.98
C VAL A 67 -6.94 3.86 -3.97
N ALA A 68 -7.41 2.62 -4.14
CA ALA A 68 -8.45 2.32 -5.10
C ALA A 68 -9.84 2.83 -4.71
N GLU A 69 -10.04 3.28 -3.46
CA GLU A 69 -11.33 3.71 -2.86
C GLU A 69 -12.47 2.66 -2.95
N HIS A 70 -12.22 1.56 -3.66
CA HIS A 70 -12.96 0.32 -3.84
C HIS A 70 -11.92 -0.80 -3.89
N ALA A 71 -12.00 -1.75 -2.95
CA ALA A 71 -10.99 -2.78 -2.78
C ALA A 71 -10.64 -3.53 -4.09
N PRO A 72 -9.35 -3.73 -4.43
CA PRO A 72 -8.98 -4.76 -5.39
C PRO A 72 -9.52 -6.09 -4.87
N ARG A 73 -10.08 -6.90 -5.78
CA ARG A 73 -10.80 -8.15 -5.45
C ARG A 73 -9.94 -9.25 -4.80
N LEU A 74 -8.64 -9.00 -4.59
CA LEU A 74 -7.75 -9.90 -3.89
C LEU A 74 -7.91 -9.68 -2.38
N ALA A 75 -8.60 -10.62 -1.75
CA ALA A 75 -9.02 -10.60 -0.36
C ALA A 75 -7.83 -10.44 0.62
N CYS A 76 -7.63 -9.23 1.14
CA CYS A 76 -6.78 -9.00 2.30
C CYS A 76 -7.61 -8.89 3.56
N GLY A 77 -7.66 -9.98 4.32
CA GLY A 77 -8.38 -10.08 5.58
C GLY A 77 -7.58 -9.48 6.73
N ALA A 78 -7.76 -8.18 7.01
CA ALA A 78 -8.00 -7.71 8.38
C ALA A 78 -8.55 -6.28 8.38
N THR A 79 -9.38 -6.00 9.38
CA THR A 79 -9.97 -4.69 9.67
C THR A 79 -8.91 -3.78 10.30
N LEU A 80 -8.69 -2.60 9.72
CA LEU A 80 -7.89 -1.52 10.30
C LEU A 80 -8.66 -0.19 10.23
N VAL A 81 -8.38 0.69 11.19
CA VAL A 81 -9.08 1.96 11.40
C VAL A 81 -8.40 3.03 10.55
N LEU A 82 -9.13 3.56 9.56
CA LEU A 82 -8.69 4.72 8.77
C LEU A 82 -8.82 6.00 9.60
N HIS A 83 -7.74 6.77 9.69
CA HIS A 83 -7.81 8.17 10.10
C HIS A 83 -7.99 9.07 8.87
N GLU A 84 -8.71 10.19 9.00
CA GLU A 84 -9.04 11.12 7.89
C GLU A 84 -7.80 11.67 7.16
N ASP A 85 -6.61 11.55 7.76
CA ASP A 85 -5.33 11.96 7.20
C ASP A 85 -4.65 10.92 6.27
N GLY A 86 -5.24 9.74 6.08
CA GLY A 86 -4.67 8.68 5.23
C GLY A 86 -3.58 7.84 5.91
N HIS A 87 -3.61 7.76 7.25
CA HIS A 87 -2.72 6.93 8.05
C HIS A 87 -3.34 5.57 8.38
N LEU A 88 -2.49 4.54 8.41
CA LEU A 88 -2.82 3.17 8.81
C LEU A 88 -1.95 2.78 10.02
N ASP A 89 -2.57 2.55 11.18
CA ASP A 89 -1.96 1.96 12.39
C ASP A 89 -2.07 0.42 12.35
#